data_AF-A0A2I0NVX7-F1
#
_entry.id   AF-A0A2I0NVX7-F1
#
_cell.length_a   1.000
_cell.length_b   1.000
_cell.length_c   1.000
_cell.angle_alpha   90.00
_cell.angle_beta   90.00
_cell.angle_gamma   90.00
#
_symmetry.space_group_name_H-M   'P 1'
#
loop_
_entity.id
_entity.type
_entity.pdbx_description
1 polymer ?
#
loop_
_entity_poly.entity_id
_entity_poly.type
_entity_poly.pdbx_seq_one_letter_code
_entity_poly.pdbx_strand_id
1 'polypeptide(L)'
;QYRTKAKAVFEALAAATPTSDGADVEVDGEKIHIPADLFEVRDEIIDVRGEDIVPHVIEPSYGIDRMCYAVLEQAYDEDTADGEARTVMRFSPKVAPIQVAVFPLMTRDGLEEIADTITRSLHKAGILAEYDDSGAIGRRYRRQDEIGTPFAITVDYDTKEDNTVTLRDRDSMKQVRIAIDKVPATVCALVDGSLKFSELE
;
A
#
# COMPACT_ATOMS: atom_id res chain seq x y z
N GLN A 1 3.21 -18.16 59.41
CA GLN A 1 1.80 -17.74 59.55
C GLN A 1 1.38 -16.67 58.53
N TYR A 2 2.30 -15.85 58.01
CA TYR A 2 1.97 -14.70 57.15
C TYR A 2 2.41 -14.80 55.68
N ARG A 3 2.77 -16.00 55.17
CA ARG A 3 3.38 -16.16 53.83
C ARG A 3 2.49 -15.69 52.68
N THR A 4 1.17 -15.78 52.84
CA THR A 4 0.17 -15.28 51.88
C THR A 4 -0.15 -13.78 52.04
N LYS A 5 0.08 -13.20 53.23
CA LYS A 5 -0.18 -11.78 53.53
C LYS A 5 1.07 -10.89 53.46
N ALA A 6 2.24 -11.47 53.16
CA ALA A 6 3.53 -10.79 53.24
C ALA A 6 3.58 -9.48 52.42
N LYS A 7 3.07 -9.47 51.18
CA LYS A 7 3.06 -8.27 50.33
C LYS A 7 2.27 -7.12 50.96
N ALA A 8 1.08 -7.40 51.48
CA ALA A 8 0.23 -6.40 52.12
C ALA A 8 0.85 -5.87 53.44
N VAL A 9 1.50 -6.75 54.21
CA VAL A 9 2.25 -6.36 55.41
C VAL A 9 3.42 -5.44 55.06
N PHE A 10 4.15 -5.71 53.97
CA PHE A 10 5.25 -4.85 53.50
C PHE A 10 4.76 -3.47 53.05
N GLU A 11 3.68 -3.41 52.27
CA GLU A 11 3.08 -2.14 51.83
C GLU A 11 2.54 -1.32 53.02
N ALA A 12 1.89 -1.97 53.98
CA ALA A 12 1.40 -1.31 55.18
C ALA A 12 2.54 -0.80 56.08
N LEU A 13 3.63 -1.56 56.22
CA LEU A 13 4.81 -1.16 56.98
C LEU A 13 5.53 0.03 56.31
N ALA A 14 5.60 0.08 54.98
CA ALA A 14 6.20 1.19 54.25
C ALA A 14 5.45 2.53 54.46
N ALA A 15 4.16 2.47 54.80
CA ALA A 15 3.34 3.65 55.11
C ALA A 15 3.24 3.95 56.62
N ALA A 16 3.68 3.04 57.48
CA ALA A 16 3.60 3.18 58.94
C ALA A 16 4.73 4.06 59.48
N THR A 17 4.48 4.74 60.61
CA THR A 17 5.52 5.46 61.35
C THR A 17 6.08 4.55 62.44
N PRO A 18 7.31 4.03 62.32
CA PRO A 18 7.88 3.14 63.30
C PRO A 18 8.20 3.87 64.62
N THR A 19 8.10 3.14 65.73
CA THR A 19 8.47 3.57 67.08
C THR A 19 9.70 2.81 67.58
N SER A 20 10.21 3.14 68.76
CA SER A 20 11.35 2.43 69.38
C SER A 20 11.11 0.94 69.61
N ASP A 21 9.84 0.53 69.76
CA ASP A 21 9.46 -0.85 70.07
C ASP A 21 9.01 -1.63 68.83
N GLY A 22 8.93 -0.98 67.65
CA GLY A 22 8.45 -1.57 66.41
C GLY A 22 7.35 -0.74 65.73
N ALA A 23 6.59 -1.37 64.84
CA ALA A 23 5.47 -0.75 64.13
C ALA A 23 4.24 -1.67 64.15
N ASP A 24 3.09 -1.12 64.48
CA ASP A 24 1.81 -1.82 64.35
C ASP A 24 1.21 -1.54 62.97
N VAL A 25 0.91 -2.60 62.22
CA VAL A 25 0.25 -2.51 60.91
C VAL A 25 -1.09 -3.25 60.95
N GLU A 26 -2.10 -2.71 60.27
CA GLU A 26 -3.40 -3.35 60.12
C GLU A 26 -3.53 -3.92 58.70
N VAL A 27 -3.71 -5.23 58.60
CA VAL A 27 -3.87 -5.95 57.32
C VAL A 27 -5.09 -6.84 57.40
N ASP A 28 -6.06 -6.63 56.51
CA ASP A 28 -7.33 -7.37 56.48
C ASP A 28 -8.12 -7.33 57.82
N GLY A 29 -8.04 -6.22 58.55
CA GLY A 29 -8.70 -6.03 59.86
C GLY A 29 -8.00 -6.72 61.04
N GLU A 30 -6.81 -7.30 60.82
CA GLU A 30 -5.97 -7.90 61.85
C GLU A 30 -4.81 -6.94 62.18
N LYS A 31 -4.62 -6.63 63.47
CA LYS A 31 -3.47 -5.85 63.94
C LYS A 31 -2.27 -6.76 64.13
N ILE A 32 -1.17 -6.44 63.44
CA ILE A 32 0.07 -7.19 63.48
C ILE A 32 1.16 -6.24 63.99
N HIS A 33 1.79 -6.62 65.10
CA HIS A 33 2.95 -5.92 65.64
C HIS A 33 4.22 -6.44 64.96
N ILE A 34 5.01 -5.54 64.38
CA ILE A 34 6.30 -5.85 63.74
C ILE A 34 7.41 -5.28 64.64
N PRO A 35 8.20 -6.14 65.30
CA PRO A 35 9.32 -5.73 66.12
C PRO A 35 10.39 -4.94 65.34
N ALA A 36 11.07 -4.04 66.05
CA ALA A 36 12.10 -3.15 65.47
C ALA A 36 13.33 -3.88 64.92
N ASP A 37 13.58 -5.14 65.27
CA ASP A 37 14.70 -5.94 64.74
C ASP A 37 14.42 -6.54 63.35
N LEU A 38 13.17 -6.46 62.86
CA LEU A 38 12.75 -7.00 61.56
C LEU A 38 12.79 -5.96 60.43
N PHE A 39 13.07 -4.69 60.73
CA PHE A 39 13.17 -3.63 59.73
C PHE A 39 14.24 -2.61 60.11
N GLU A 40 14.71 -1.86 59.12
CA GLU A 40 15.65 -0.77 59.31
C GLU A 40 15.10 0.49 58.64
N VAL A 41 15.10 1.60 59.38
CA VAL A 41 14.70 2.91 58.87
C VAL A 41 15.96 3.66 58.47
N ARG A 42 16.02 4.10 57.22
CA ARG A 42 17.13 4.89 56.69
C ARG A 42 16.61 6.15 56.03
N ASP A 43 17.21 7.28 56.36
CA ASP A 43 17.03 8.52 55.61
C ASP A 43 18.00 8.51 54.43
N GLU A 44 17.46 8.58 53.21
CA GLU A 44 18.26 8.60 51.98
C GLU A 44 18.04 9.93 51.23
N ILE A 45 19.14 10.58 50.83
CA ILE A 45 19.09 11.74 49.95
C ILE A 45 19.18 11.25 48.52
N ILE A 46 18.05 11.29 47.80
CA ILE A 46 17.97 10.85 46.41
C ILE A 46 18.00 12.09 45.50
N ASP A 47 18.95 12.12 44.56
CA ASP A 47 19.02 13.14 43.50
C ASP A 47 17.98 12.79 42.40
N VAL A 48 16.83 13.45 42.41
CA VAL A 48 15.77 13.25 41.40
C VAL A 48 16.05 14.13 40.18
N ARG A 49 16.46 13.52 39.07
CA ARG A 49 16.74 14.21 37.81
C ARG A 49 15.66 13.95 36.78
N GLY A 50 14.85 14.97 36.47
CA GLY A 50 13.81 14.88 35.45
C GLY A 50 12.57 14.10 35.91
N GLU A 51 11.73 13.74 34.95
CA GLU A 51 10.53 12.93 35.15
C GLU A 51 10.58 11.67 34.29
N ASP A 52 10.20 10.53 34.88
CA ASP A 52 10.05 9.29 34.14
C ASP A 52 8.72 9.33 33.37
N ILE A 53 8.80 9.40 32.05
CA ILE A 53 7.62 9.38 31.18
C ILE A 53 7.54 8.03 30.47
N VAL A 54 6.39 7.35 30.60
CA VAL A 54 6.06 6.18 29.78
C VAL A 54 5.25 6.65 28.57
N PRO A 55 5.84 6.73 27.36
CA PRO A 55 5.15 7.23 26.19
C PRO A 55 4.00 6.30 25.76
N HIS A 56 2.87 6.89 25.36
CA HIS A 56 1.79 6.15 24.73
C HIS A 56 2.16 5.77 23.29
N VAL A 57 1.86 4.53 22.90
CA VAL A 57 2.12 4.00 21.56
C VAL A 57 0.84 4.01 20.75
N ILE A 58 0.88 4.62 19.57
CA ILE A 58 -0.15 4.47 18.53
C ILE A 58 0.47 3.62 17.42
N GLU A 59 -0.09 2.44 17.20
CA GLU A 59 0.39 1.49 16.19
C GLU A 59 -0.64 1.35 15.06
N PRO A 60 -0.53 2.13 13.97
CA PRO A 60 -1.29 1.88 12.76
C PRO A 60 -0.71 0.64 12.05
N SER A 61 -1.51 -0.42 11.96
CA SER A 61 -1.15 -1.66 11.26
C SER A 61 -2.08 -1.87 10.07
N TYR A 62 -1.49 -2.10 8.89
CA TYR A 62 -2.22 -2.30 7.64
C TYR A 62 -1.91 -3.69 7.07
N GLY A 63 -2.94 -4.53 6.96
CA GLY A 63 -2.82 -5.85 6.33
C GLY A 63 -2.83 -5.74 4.81
N ILE A 64 -1.67 -5.84 4.17
CA ILE A 64 -1.50 -5.69 2.72
C ILE A 64 -2.38 -6.67 1.95
N ASP A 65 -2.46 -7.93 2.38
CA ASP A 65 -3.23 -8.97 1.70
C ASP A 65 -4.72 -8.59 1.57
N ARG A 66 -5.31 -8.05 2.64
CA ARG A 66 -6.72 -7.62 2.64
C ARG A 66 -6.93 -6.38 1.79
N MET A 67 -5.97 -5.45 1.79
CA MET A 67 -6.03 -4.27 0.92
C MET A 67 -5.95 -4.67 -0.55
N CYS A 68 -5.04 -5.58 -0.92
CA CYS A 68 -4.96 -6.12 -2.26
C CYS A 68 -6.25 -6.82 -2.66
N TYR A 69 -6.80 -7.69 -1.81
CA TYR A 69 -8.08 -8.36 -2.08
C TYR A 69 -9.23 -7.37 -2.28
N ALA A 70 -9.36 -6.36 -1.41
CA ALA A 70 -10.38 -5.33 -1.54
C ALA A 70 -10.23 -4.52 -2.84
N VAL A 71 -9.00 -4.22 -3.27
CA VAL A 71 -8.74 -3.55 -4.56
C VAL A 71 -9.14 -4.43 -5.73
N LEU A 72 -8.87 -5.74 -5.67
CA LEU A 72 -9.33 -6.68 -6.70
C LEU A 72 -10.86 -6.73 -6.78
N GLU A 73 -11.53 -6.88 -5.64
CA GLU A 73 -13.00 -6.93 -5.57
C GLU A 73 -13.64 -5.63 -6.07
N GLN A 74 -13.09 -4.47 -5.73
CA GLN A 74 -13.61 -3.16 -6.16
C GLN A 74 -13.30 -2.84 -7.62
N ALA A 75 -12.21 -3.37 -8.17
CA ALA A 75 -11.86 -3.15 -9.56
C ALA A 75 -12.63 -4.08 -10.50
N TYR A 76 -13.07 -5.26 -10.05
CA TYR A 76 -13.80 -6.20 -10.88
C TYR A 76 -15.11 -5.59 -11.40
N ASP A 77 -15.31 -5.66 -12.72
CA ASP A 77 -16.53 -5.23 -13.37
C ASP A 77 -16.81 -6.10 -14.61
N GLU A 78 -18.08 -6.14 -15.03
CA GLU A 78 -18.54 -6.83 -16.22
C GLU A 78 -19.36 -5.85 -17.08
N ASP A 79 -18.90 -5.58 -18.29
CA ASP A 79 -19.61 -4.74 -19.26
C ASP A 79 -19.83 -5.47 -20.60
N THR A 80 -20.37 -4.75 -21.59
CA THR A 80 -20.57 -5.27 -22.94
C THR A 80 -19.69 -4.48 -23.90
N ALA A 81 -18.85 -5.20 -24.64
CA ALA A 81 -18.00 -4.65 -25.68
C ALA A 81 -18.29 -5.41 -26.99
N ASP A 82 -18.59 -4.70 -28.07
CA ASP A 82 -18.90 -5.27 -29.39
C ASP A 82 -20.02 -6.33 -29.38
N GLY A 83 -20.98 -6.20 -28.45
CA GLY A 83 -22.08 -7.15 -28.29
C GLY A 83 -21.74 -8.44 -27.53
N GLU A 84 -20.51 -8.55 -27.03
CA GLU A 84 -20.05 -9.67 -26.20
C GLU A 84 -19.79 -9.21 -24.75
N ALA A 85 -20.05 -10.10 -23.79
CA ALA A 85 -19.70 -9.85 -22.39
C ALA A 85 -18.18 -9.64 -22.26
N ARG A 86 -17.79 -8.70 -21.42
CA ARG A 86 -16.39 -8.33 -21.16
C ARG A 86 -16.18 -8.25 -19.67
N THR A 87 -15.30 -9.09 -19.15
CA THR A 87 -14.75 -8.94 -17.82
C THR A 87 -13.61 -7.92 -17.87
N VAL A 88 -13.60 -6.97 -16.93
CA VAL A 88 -12.59 -5.91 -16.88
C VAL A 88 -12.21 -5.62 -15.43
N MET A 89 -10.92 -5.39 -15.19
CA MET A 89 -10.43 -4.91 -13.90
C MET A 89 -10.14 -3.41 -13.98
N ARG A 90 -11.00 -2.58 -13.37
CA ARG A 90 -10.92 -1.12 -13.38
C ARG A 90 -9.92 -0.56 -12.36
N PHE A 91 -8.69 -1.05 -12.39
CA PHE A 91 -7.64 -0.50 -11.54
C PHE A 91 -7.39 0.98 -11.83
N SER A 92 -7.15 1.76 -10.78
CA SER A 92 -6.57 3.10 -10.95
C SER A 92 -5.19 2.96 -11.61
N PRO A 93 -4.82 3.85 -12.56
CA PRO A 93 -3.52 3.77 -13.24
C PRO A 93 -2.29 3.73 -12.33
N LYS A 94 -2.39 4.27 -11.10
CA LYS A 94 -1.31 4.27 -10.11
C LYS A 94 -1.03 2.92 -9.47
N VAL A 95 -2.01 2.01 -9.46
CA VAL A 95 -1.92 0.71 -8.78
C VAL A 95 -2.09 -0.46 -9.74
N ALA A 96 -2.33 -0.18 -11.03
CA ALA A 96 -2.46 -1.20 -12.05
C ALA A 96 -1.14 -2.01 -12.15
N PRO A 97 -1.20 -3.36 -12.19
CA PRO A 97 0.00 -4.21 -12.28
C PRO A 97 0.84 -3.91 -13.53
N ILE A 98 0.15 -3.61 -14.63
CA ILE A 98 0.71 -3.12 -15.88
C ILE A 98 -0.01 -1.81 -16.20
N GLN A 99 0.74 -0.77 -16.49
CA GLN A 99 0.21 0.58 -16.72
C GLN A 99 -0.11 0.81 -18.20
N VAL A 100 0.66 0.19 -19.09
CA VAL A 100 0.46 0.31 -20.53
C VAL A 100 0.86 -0.98 -21.25
N ALA A 101 0.02 -1.46 -22.15
CA ALA A 101 0.38 -2.52 -23.07
C ALA A 101 0.77 -1.94 -24.44
N VAL A 102 1.72 -2.55 -25.14
CA VAL A 102 2.18 -2.11 -26.46
C VAL A 102 2.08 -3.26 -27.45
N PHE A 103 1.37 -3.03 -28.55
CA PHE A 103 1.03 -4.05 -29.53
C PHE A 103 1.46 -3.63 -30.93
N PRO A 104 2.21 -4.46 -31.67
CA PRO A 104 2.28 -4.31 -33.12
C PRO A 104 0.97 -4.84 -33.73
N LEU A 105 0.37 -4.11 -34.67
CA LEU A 105 -0.86 -4.56 -35.35
C LEU A 105 -0.63 -5.94 -36.00
N MET A 106 0.56 -6.15 -36.57
CA MET A 106 1.05 -7.45 -37.03
C MET A 106 2.54 -7.60 -36.74
N THR A 107 2.98 -8.83 -36.49
CA THR A 107 4.39 -9.18 -36.26
C THR A 107 5.11 -9.36 -37.59
N ARG A 108 5.18 -8.29 -38.37
CA ARG A 108 5.87 -8.24 -39.66
C ARG A 108 6.08 -6.80 -40.09
N ASP A 109 6.90 -6.67 -41.12
CA ASP A 109 7.24 -5.40 -41.77
C ASP A 109 7.93 -4.42 -40.79
N GLY A 110 8.42 -4.86 -39.63
CA GLY A 110 9.11 -4.00 -38.66
C GLY A 110 8.19 -3.21 -37.71
N LEU A 111 6.89 -3.53 -37.65
CA LEU A 111 5.99 -2.94 -36.65
C LEU A 111 6.36 -3.41 -35.23
N GLU A 112 6.79 -4.66 -35.11
CA GLU A 112 7.32 -5.29 -33.91
C GLU A 112 8.54 -4.55 -33.35
N GLU A 113 9.43 -4.06 -34.22
CA GLU A 113 10.64 -3.33 -33.83
C GLU A 113 10.30 -1.94 -33.28
N ILE A 114 9.31 -1.27 -33.89
CA ILE A 114 8.80 0.02 -33.41
C ILE A 114 8.11 -0.17 -32.06
N ALA A 115 7.27 -1.20 -31.92
CA ALA A 115 6.60 -1.53 -30.67
C ALA A 115 7.59 -1.88 -29.53
N ASP A 116 8.63 -2.67 -29.81
CA ASP A 116 9.70 -2.95 -28.84
C ASP A 116 10.46 -1.67 -28.44
N THR A 117 10.75 -0.79 -29.40
CA THR A 117 11.41 0.50 -29.15
C THR A 117 10.58 1.39 -28.23
N ILE A 118 9.26 1.48 -28.46
CA ILE A 118 8.33 2.22 -27.60
C ILE A 118 8.27 1.59 -26.22
N THR A 119 8.20 0.26 -26.13
CA THR A 119 8.17 -0.45 -24.84
C THR A 119 9.42 -0.12 -24.01
N ARG A 120 10.60 -0.15 -24.63
CA ARG A 120 11.86 0.22 -23.97
C ARG A 120 11.92 1.68 -23.56
N SER A 121 11.32 2.60 -24.34
CA SER A 121 11.28 4.02 -23.98
C SER A 121 10.38 4.27 -22.75
N LEU A 122 9.27 3.55 -22.65
CA LEU A 122 8.38 3.55 -21.50
C LEU A 122 9.07 2.98 -20.24
N HIS A 123 9.79 1.87 -20.37
CA HIS A 123 10.58 1.32 -19.25
C HIS A 123 11.63 2.31 -18.75
N LYS A 124 12.33 3.01 -19.66
CA LYS A 124 13.30 4.06 -19.28
C LYS A 124 12.65 5.23 -18.54
N ALA A 125 11.37 5.49 -18.78
CA ALA A 125 10.58 6.49 -18.07
C ALA A 125 10.00 5.98 -16.73
N GLY A 126 10.28 4.73 -16.34
CA GLY A 126 9.77 4.15 -15.10
C GLY A 126 8.33 3.65 -15.18
N ILE A 127 7.78 3.49 -16.39
CA ILE A 127 6.41 3.03 -16.61
C ILE A 127 6.40 1.50 -16.73
N LEU A 128 5.45 0.85 -16.06
CA LEU A 128 5.24 -0.59 -16.13
C LEU A 128 4.56 -0.94 -17.47
N ALA A 129 5.38 -1.12 -18.52
CA ALA A 129 4.92 -1.45 -19.86
C ALA A 129 5.07 -2.94 -20.18
N GLU A 130 4.11 -3.51 -20.91
CA GLU A 130 4.17 -4.88 -21.43
C GLU A 130 4.07 -4.89 -22.96
N TYR A 131 4.96 -5.61 -23.63
CA TYR A 131 4.86 -5.87 -25.07
C TYR A 131 4.10 -7.18 -25.31
N ASP A 132 3.14 -7.18 -26.24
CA ASP A 132 2.38 -8.38 -26.63
C ASP A 132 2.09 -8.40 -28.14
N ASP A 133 2.61 -9.42 -28.82
CA ASP A 133 2.40 -9.70 -30.24
C ASP A 133 1.57 -10.96 -30.51
N SER A 134 1.03 -11.58 -29.46
CA SER A 134 0.34 -12.86 -29.55
C SER A 134 -1.13 -12.70 -29.95
N GLY A 135 -1.55 -13.42 -30.99
CA GLY A 135 -2.94 -13.43 -31.44
C GLY A 135 -3.40 -12.12 -32.12
N ALA A 136 -4.70 -12.00 -32.35
CA ALA A 136 -5.30 -10.83 -33.00
C ALA A 136 -5.46 -9.67 -32.01
N ILE A 137 -5.43 -8.42 -32.50
CA ILE A 137 -5.45 -7.21 -31.68
C ILE A 137 -6.63 -7.16 -30.68
N GLY A 138 -7.83 -7.55 -31.10
CA GLY A 138 -8.99 -7.62 -30.21
C GLY A 138 -8.80 -8.57 -29.03
N ARG A 139 -8.15 -9.73 -29.25
CA ARG A 139 -7.83 -10.67 -28.16
C ARG A 139 -6.81 -10.11 -27.19
N ARG A 140 -5.85 -9.31 -27.68
CA ARG A 140 -4.86 -8.64 -26.82
C ARG A 140 -5.51 -7.57 -25.96
N TYR A 141 -6.40 -6.75 -26.54
CA TYR A 141 -7.20 -5.80 -25.76
C TYR A 141 -8.01 -6.50 -24.67
N ARG A 142 -8.72 -7.59 -25.00
CA ARG A 142 -9.51 -8.33 -24.00
C ARG A 142 -8.64 -8.87 -22.85
N ARG A 143 -7.49 -9.48 -23.16
CA ARG A 143 -6.56 -9.97 -22.14
C ARG A 143 -6.06 -8.85 -21.23
N GLN A 144 -5.71 -7.71 -21.81
CA GLN A 144 -5.21 -6.56 -21.06
C GLN A 144 -6.32 -5.88 -20.24
N ASP A 145 -7.55 -5.86 -20.75
CA ASP A 145 -8.74 -5.40 -20.01
C ASP A 145 -9.02 -6.33 -18.80
N GLU A 146 -8.93 -7.65 -18.99
CA GLU A 146 -9.14 -8.67 -17.93
C GLU A 146 -8.12 -8.55 -16.79
N ILE A 147 -6.87 -8.19 -17.07
CA ILE A 147 -5.85 -7.95 -16.04
C ILE A 147 -5.77 -6.48 -15.59
N GLY A 148 -6.60 -5.62 -16.17
CA GLY A 148 -6.82 -4.25 -15.74
C GLY A 148 -5.79 -3.23 -16.17
N THR A 149 -5.07 -3.49 -17.25
CA THR A 149 -4.13 -2.55 -17.86
C THR A 149 -4.88 -1.31 -18.37
N PRO A 150 -4.63 -0.11 -17.82
CA PRO A 150 -5.41 1.09 -18.11
C PRO A 150 -5.28 1.59 -19.55
N PHE A 151 -4.08 1.48 -20.13
CA PHE A 151 -3.78 2.03 -21.45
C PHE A 151 -3.20 0.98 -22.38
N ALA A 152 -3.51 1.09 -23.66
CA ALA A 152 -2.92 0.24 -24.67
C ALA A 152 -2.50 1.04 -25.90
N ILE A 153 -1.30 0.78 -26.39
CA ILE A 153 -0.71 1.42 -27.56
C ILE A 153 -0.69 0.42 -28.70
N THR A 154 -1.30 0.77 -29.83
CA THR A 154 -1.20 0.00 -31.06
C THR A 154 -0.30 0.72 -32.06
N VAL A 155 0.68 -0.02 -32.57
CA VAL A 155 1.58 0.36 -33.65
C VAL A 155 1.03 -0.24 -34.95
N ASP A 156 0.49 0.60 -35.81
CA ASP A 156 -0.14 0.19 -37.07
C ASP A 156 0.68 0.64 -38.29
N TYR A 157 0.18 0.40 -39.50
CA TYR A 157 0.91 0.76 -40.72
C TYR A 157 1.02 2.29 -40.90
N ASP A 158 0.04 3.05 -40.41
CA ASP A 158 0.07 4.52 -40.48
C ASP A 158 1.22 5.08 -39.64
N THR A 159 1.58 4.39 -38.54
CA THR A 159 2.73 4.75 -37.70
C THR A 159 4.03 4.94 -38.50
N LYS A 160 4.24 4.18 -39.57
CA LYS A 160 5.43 4.32 -40.42
C LYS A 160 5.40 5.57 -41.30
N GLU A 161 4.21 6.06 -41.61
CA GLU A 161 4.00 7.21 -42.48
C GLU A 161 3.97 8.51 -41.67
N ASP A 162 3.30 8.51 -40.51
CA ASP A 162 3.00 9.71 -39.74
C ASP A 162 3.72 9.82 -38.38
N ASN A 163 4.50 8.79 -37.98
CA ASN A 163 5.15 8.71 -36.67
C ASN A 163 4.19 8.86 -35.48
N THR A 164 2.94 8.42 -35.64
CA THR A 164 1.94 8.41 -34.57
C THR A 164 1.52 7.00 -34.22
N VAL A 165 1.06 6.81 -32.99
CA VAL A 165 0.52 5.56 -32.49
C VAL A 165 -0.87 5.77 -31.91
N THR A 166 -1.66 4.71 -31.93
CA THR A 166 -3.02 4.74 -31.38
C THR A 166 -2.96 4.39 -29.90
N LEU A 167 -3.31 5.34 -29.03
CA LEU A 167 -3.48 5.14 -27.59
C LEU A 167 -4.95 4.87 -27.29
N ARG A 168 -5.24 3.75 -26.63
CA ARG A 168 -6.58 3.33 -26.19
C ARG A 168 -6.70 3.43 -24.67
N ASP A 169 -7.84 3.93 -24.21
CA ASP A 169 -8.26 3.87 -22.82
C ASP A 169 -9.10 2.61 -22.54
N ARG A 170 -8.80 1.90 -21.44
CA ARG A 170 -9.51 0.69 -21.03
C ARG A 170 -10.97 0.97 -20.76
N ASP A 171 -11.28 2.00 -19.97
CA ASP A 171 -12.62 2.15 -19.41
C ASP A 171 -13.63 2.65 -20.43
N SER A 172 -13.27 3.69 -21.19
CA SER A 172 -14.11 4.26 -22.24
C SER A 172 -14.00 3.53 -23.58
N MET A 173 -12.99 2.67 -23.75
CA MET A 173 -12.62 2.02 -25.02
C MET A 173 -12.28 2.98 -26.17
N LYS A 174 -12.20 4.29 -25.89
CA LYS A 174 -11.87 5.30 -26.90
C LYS A 174 -10.40 5.22 -27.30
N GLN A 175 -10.14 5.71 -28.51
CA GLN A 175 -8.82 5.68 -29.14
C GLN A 175 -8.47 7.08 -29.64
N VAL A 176 -7.23 7.50 -29.39
CA VAL A 176 -6.66 8.77 -29.85
C VAL A 176 -5.30 8.53 -30.48
N ARG A 177 -4.93 9.33 -31.49
CA ARG A 177 -3.58 9.26 -32.07
C ARG A 177 -2.65 10.26 -31.40
N ILE A 178 -1.49 9.78 -30.98
CA ILE A 178 -0.45 10.60 -30.37
C ILE A 178 0.89 10.35 -31.05
N ALA A 179 1.72 11.39 -31.13
CA ALA A 179 3.06 11.28 -31.70
C ALA A 179 3.95 10.39 -30.81
N ILE A 180 4.77 9.53 -31.44
CA ILE A 180 5.63 8.56 -30.73
C ILE A 180 6.54 9.23 -29.71
N ASP A 181 7.07 10.40 -30.04
CA ASP A 181 7.97 11.18 -29.18
C ASP A 181 7.29 11.65 -27.88
N LYS A 182 5.97 11.83 -27.90
CA LYS A 182 5.18 12.24 -26.73
C LYS A 182 4.71 11.08 -25.87
N VAL A 183 4.78 9.84 -26.36
CA VAL A 183 4.25 8.66 -25.68
C VAL A 183 4.70 8.55 -24.21
N PRO A 184 5.99 8.62 -23.87
CA PRO A 184 6.41 8.47 -22.47
C PRO A 184 5.86 9.57 -21.55
N ALA A 185 5.86 10.82 -22.02
CA ALA A 185 5.36 11.95 -21.24
C ALA A 185 3.84 11.87 -21.04
N THR A 186 3.10 11.57 -22.11
CA THR A 186 1.64 11.43 -22.06
C THR A 186 1.22 10.28 -21.15
N VAL A 187 1.81 9.10 -21.29
CA VAL A 187 1.46 7.95 -20.44
C VAL A 187 1.82 8.22 -18.98
N CYS A 188 2.96 8.87 -18.71
CA CYS A 188 3.33 9.28 -17.35
C CYS A 188 2.27 10.20 -16.72
N ALA A 189 1.83 11.23 -17.47
CA ALA A 189 0.81 12.18 -17.01
C ALA A 189 -0.59 11.55 -16.83
N LEU A 190 -0.91 10.53 -17.63
CA LEU A 190 -2.14 9.76 -17.45
C LEU A 190 -2.08 8.84 -16.22
N VAL A 191 -0.91 8.24 -15.98
CA VAL A 191 -0.66 7.36 -14.83
C VAL A 191 -0.67 8.14 -13.51
N ASP A 192 -0.02 9.31 -13.47
CA ASP A 192 0.04 10.14 -12.27
C ASP A 192 -1.28 10.93 -12.02
N GLY A 193 -2.17 10.96 -13.01
CA GLY A 193 -3.47 11.63 -12.97
C GLY A 193 -3.42 13.14 -13.17
N SER A 194 -2.29 13.69 -13.62
CA SER A 194 -2.14 15.11 -13.99
C SER A 194 -2.81 15.44 -15.33
N LEU A 195 -3.03 14.43 -16.18
CA LEU A 195 -3.77 14.50 -17.43
C LEU A 195 -4.91 13.49 -17.40
N LYS A 196 -6.11 13.87 -17.87
CA LYS A 196 -7.19 12.91 -18.12
C LYS A 196 -7.21 12.49 -19.58
N PHE A 197 -7.60 11.25 -19.83
CA PHE A 197 -7.68 10.74 -21.20
C PHE A 197 -8.64 11.56 -22.09
N SER A 198 -9.76 12.04 -21.53
CA SER A 198 -10.72 12.89 -22.23
C SER A 198 -10.17 14.24 -22.70
N GLU A 199 -9.00 14.66 -22.19
CA GLU A 199 -8.33 15.90 -22.60
C GLU A 199 -7.39 15.69 -23.80
N LEU A 200 -7.24 14.45 -24.29
CA LEU A 200 -6.50 14.11 -25.50
C LEU A 200 -7.38 14.11 -26.77
N GLU A 201 -8.69 14.31 -26.62
CA GLU A 201 -9.69 14.38 -27.70
C GLU A 201 -9.72 15.74 -28.41
#